data_AF-A0A1H3AG88-F1
#
_entry.id   AF-A0A1H3AG88-F1
#
_cell.length_a   1.000
_cell.length_b   1.000
_cell.length_c   1.000
_cell.angle_alpha   90.00
_cell.angle_beta   90.00
_cell.angle_gamma   90.00
#
_symmetry.space_group_name_H-M   'P 1'
#
loop_
_entity.id
_entity.type
_entity.pdbx_description
1 polymer ?
#
loop_
_entity_poly.entity_id
_entity_poly.type
_entity_poly.pdbx_seq_one_letter_code
_entity_poly.pdbx_strand_id
1 'polypeptide(L)'
;MFAPLLALIQQEQETRNSGQVWLIDSFPVALAKQGHRFNACVAKELADAGYCSTRKLYYHGVRVHIIGSRQPGSLPIPEYIGVTGASDQ
;
A
#
# COMPACT_ATOMS: atom_id res chain seq x y z
N MET A 1 -5.28 -3.55 -8.84
CA MET A 1 -4.12 -3.08 -9.67
C MET A 1 -2.77 -3.62 -9.21
N PHE A 2 -2.56 -3.82 -7.90
CA PHE A 2 -1.25 -4.20 -7.36
C PHE A 2 -0.84 -5.66 -7.60
N ALA A 3 -1.78 -6.62 -7.58
CA ALA A 3 -1.46 -8.05 -7.75
C ALA A 3 -0.77 -8.40 -9.10
N PRO A 4 -1.21 -7.88 -10.26
CA PRO A 4 -0.48 -8.10 -11.52
C PRO A 4 0.95 -7.54 -11.51
N LEU A 5 1.16 -6.38 -10.88
CA LEU A 5 2.48 -5.78 -10.74
C LEU A 5 3.39 -6.63 -9.83
N LEU A 6 2.82 -7.19 -8.76
CA LEU A 6 3.56 -8.06 -7.84
C LEU A 6 4.13 -9.29 -8.55
N ALA A 7 3.37 -9.88 -9.47
CA ALA A 7 3.83 -11.02 -10.27
C ALA A 7 5.05 -10.68 -11.13
N LEU A 8 5.06 -9.50 -11.76
CA LEU A 8 6.20 -9.02 -12.54
C LEU A 8 7.43 -8.79 -11.66
N ILE A 9 7.24 -8.16 -10.49
CA ILE A 9 8.32 -7.89 -9.54
C ILE A 9 8.91 -9.20 -9.00
N GLN A 10 8.06 -10.19 -8.74
CA GLN A 10 8.50 -11.51 -8.29
C GLN A 10 9.32 -12.24 -9.37
N GLN A 11 8.90 -12.16 -10.64
CA GLN A 11 9.69 -12.67 -11.75
C GLN A 11 11.04 -11.96 -11.88
N GLU A 12 11.09 -10.64 -11.72
CA GLU A 12 12.37 -9.90 -11.69
C GLU A 12 13.28 -10.36 -10.55
N GLN A 13 12.72 -10.64 -9.37
CA GLN A 13 13.49 -11.13 -8.23
C GLN A 13 14.15 -12.47 -8.45
N GLU A 14 13.41 -13.43 -9.00
CA GLU A 14 13.91 -14.75 -9.32
C GLU A 14 15.11 -14.68 -10.28
N THR A 15 15.16 -13.67 -11.16
CA THR A 15 16.28 -13.47 -12.09
C THR A 15 17.48 -12.74 -11.50
N ARG A 16 17.30 -11.90 -10.48
CA ARG A 16 18.34 -10.97 -10.01
C ARG A 16 19.13 -11.44 -8.79
N ASN A 17 18.55 -12.18 -7.84
CA ASN A 17 19.28 -12.47 -6.60
C ASN A 17 18.70 -13.64 -5.77
N SER A 18 19.43 -14.76 -5.68
CA SER A 18 18.95 -15.96 -4.97
C SER A 18 19.00 -15.89 -3.43
N GLY A 19 19.65 -14.86 -2.85
CA GLY A 19 19.85 -14.74 -1.39
C GLY A 19 19.16 -13.55 -0.72
N GLN A 20 18.60 -12.61 -1.48
CA GLN A 20 18.00 -11.40 -0.92
C GLN A 20 16.54 -11.67 -0.53
N VAL A 21 16.19 -11.52 0.74
CA VAL A 21 14.80 -11.65 1.21
C VAL A 21 14.07 -10.34 0.98
N TRP A 22 12.89 -10.43 0.38
CA TRP A 22 12.00 -9.30 0.12
C TRP A 22 10.78 -9.38 1.03
N LEU A 23 10.36 -8.23 1.53
CA LEU A 23 9.27 -8.09 2.48
C LEU A 23 8.18 -7.24 1.84
N ILE A 24 6.93 -7.63 2.05
CA ILE A 24 5.76 -6.93 1.53
C ILE A 24 4.94 -6.45 2.72
N ASP A 25 4.53 -5.20 2.70
CA ASP A 25 3.59 -4.63 3.66
C ASP A 25 2.52 -3.80 2.95
N SER A 26 1.35 -3.65 3.56
CA SER A 26 0.26 -2.85 3.04
C SER A 26 -0.53 -2.19 4.16
N PHE A 27 -0.71 -0.87 4.07
CA PHE A 27 -1.36 -0.11 5.13
C PHE A 27 -2.28 1.00 4.61
N PRO A 28 -3.36 1.32 5.34
CA PRO A 28 -4.28 2.38 4.96
C PRO A 28 -3.71 3.76 5.26
N VAL A 29 -3.90 4.70 4.34
CA VAL A 29 -3.59 6.13 4.53
C VAL A 29 -4.88 6.93 4.38
N ALA A 30 -5.38 7.42 5.51
CA ALA A 30 -6.59 8.23 5.55
C ALA A 30 -6.28 9.70 5.23
N LEU A 31 -6.91 10.22 4.17
CA LEU A 31 -6.78 11.61 3.71
C LEU A 31 -7.84 12.51 4.34
N ALA A 32 -9.06 11.99 4.52
CA ALA A 32 -10.12 12.66 5.27
C ALA A 32 -10.89 11.65 6.14
N LYS A 33 -11.44 12.10 7.27
CA LYS A 33 -12.07 11.24 8.30
C LYS A 33 -13.40 11.84 8.76
N GLN A 34 -14.24 11.03 9.39
CA GLN A 34 -15.52 11.45 9.98
C GLN A 34 -16.39 12.21 8.95
N GLY A 35 -17.06 13.30 9.33
CA GLY A 35 -17.91 14.09 8.44
C GLY A 35 -17.20 14.64 7.20
N HIS A 36 -15.90 14.92 7.29
CA HIS A 36 -15.12 15.44 6.16
C HIS A 36 -14.93 14.43 5.03
N ARG A 37 -15.06 13.12 5.30
CA ARG A 37 -14.89 12.08 4.27
C ARG A 37 -15.93 12.19 3.15
N PHE A 38 -17.12 12.71 3.45
CA PHE A 38 -18.22 12.82 2.49
C PHE A 38 -18.00 13.95 1.48
N ASN A 39 -17.22 14.97 1.86
CA ASN A 39 -16.92 16.13 1.04
C ASN A 39 -15.43 16.19 0.68
N ALA A 40 -14.72 15.06 0.72
CA ALA A 40 -13.29 15.01 0.47
C ALA A 40 -13.00 15.41 -0.98
N CYS A 41 -12.09 16.37 -1.15
CA CYS A 41 -11.70 16.88 -2.47
C CYS A 41 -10.31 16.42 -2.94
N VAL A 42 -9.61 15.65 -2.13
CA VAL A 42 -8.22 15.24 -2.38
C VAL A 42 -8.18 13.93 -3.16
N ALA A 43 -7.36 13.88 -4.21
CA ALA A 43 -7.03 12.69 -5.00
C ALA A 43 -8.25 11.86 -5.45
N LYS A 44 -9.33 12.51 -5.92
CA LYS A 44 -10.60 11.84 -6.27
C LYS A 44 -10.49 10.75 -7.34
N GLU A 45 -9.44 10.78 -8.15
CA GLU A 45 -9.19 9.78 -9.20
C GLU A 45 -8.57 8.48 -8.66
N LEU A 46 -8.06 8.51 -7.41
CA LEU A 46 -7.34 7.39 -6.80
C LEU A 46 -7.92 6.99 -5.43
N ALA A 47 -8.29 7.98 -4.62
CA ALA A 47 -8.76 7.79 -3.26
C ALA A 47 -10.28 7.60 -3.20
N ASP A 48 -10.71 6.68 -2.34
CA ASP A 48 -12.11 6.33 -2.15
C ASP A 48 -12.40 6.02 -0.66
N ALA A 49 -13.58 5.44 -0.39
CA ALA A 49 -13.98 5.11 0.97
C ALA A 49 -13.37 3.79 1.46
N GLY A 50 -12.75 3.83 2.64
CA GLY A 50 -12.25 2.65 3.35
C GLY A 50 -12.75 2.57 4.78
N TYR A 51 -12.58 1.39 5.38
CA TYR A 51 -12.84 1.15 6.80
C TYR A 51 -11.63 0.54 7.50
N CYS A 52 -11.19 1.17 8.58
CA CYS A 52 -10.13 0.64 9.44
C CYS A 52 -10.77 -0.01 10.67
N SER A 53 -10.76 -1.34 10.74
CA SER A 53 -11.36 -2.13 11.83
C SER A 53 -10.70 -1.86 13.18
N THR A 54 -9.37 -1.78 13.23
CA THR A 54 -8.60 -1.49 14.44
C THR A 54 -9.00 -0.17 15.09
N ARG A 55 -9.29 0.84 14.27
CA ARG A 55 -9.69 2.18 14.74
C ARG A 55 -11.21 2.41 14.67
N LYS A 56 -11.98 1.41 14.24
CA LYS A 56 -13.42 1.47 13.98
C LYS A 56 -13.86 2.73 13.22
N LEU A 57 -13.12 3.09 12.17
CA LEU A 57 -13.27 4.39 11.49
C LEU A 57 -13.43 4.23 9.99
N TYR A 58 -14.44 4.89 9.43
CA TYR A 58 -14.55 5.14 8.00
C TYR A 58 -13.75 6.38 7.60
N TYR A 59 -13.04 6.28 6.48
CA TYR A 59 -12.20 7.33 5.95
C TYR A 59 -12.30 7.42 4.42
N HIS A 60 -11.94 8.58 3.87
CA HIS A 60 -11.61 8.74 2.46
C HIS A 60 -10.09 8.68 2.35
N GLY A 61 -9.55 7.82 1.50
CA GLY A 61 -8.10 7.66 1.40
C GLY A 61 -7.66 6.58 0.42
N VAL A 62 -6.45 6.10 0.62
CA VAL A 62 -5.78 5.13 -0.24
C VAL A 62 -5.21 3.97 0.59
N ARG A 63 -4.80 2.91 -0.08
CA ARG A 63 -3.95 1.87 0.50
C ARG A 63 -2.58 1.94 -0.15
N VAL A 64 -1.54 1.99 0.69
CA VAL A 64 -0.14 1.99 0.24
C VAL A 64 0.38 0.57 0.37
N HIS A 65 1.07 0.09 -0.65
CA HIS A 65 1.73 -1.19 -0.69
C HIS A 65 3.23 -0.95 -0.86
N ILE A 66 4.06 -1.57 -0.03
CA ILE A 66 5.51 -1.42 -0.08
C ILE A 66 6.12 -2.81 -0.26
N ILE A 67 7.10 -2.88 -1.15
CA ILE A 67 8.01 -4.01 -1.27
C ILE A 67 9.39 -3.48 -0.90
N GLY A 68 10.00 -4.09 0.11
CA GLY A 68 11.30 -3.66 0.60
C GLY A 68 12.29 -4.82 0.72
N SER A 69 13.55 -4.54 0.42
CA SER A 69 14.64 -5.49 0.63
C SER A 69 14.99 -5.56 2.12
N ARG A 70 15.07 -6.77 2.67
CA ARG A 70 15.39 -7.00 4.09
C ARG A 70 16.77 -6.44 4.42
N GLN A 71 16.82 -5.60 5.45
CA GLN A 71 18.05 -5.12 6.06
C GLN A 71 18.10 -5.58 7.54
N PRO A 72 18.97 -6.53 7.92
CA PRO A 72 19.08 -6.97 9.30
C PRO A 72 19.39 -5.79 10.24
N GLY A 73 18.65 -5.71 11.36
CA GLY A 73 18.84 -4.67 12.38
C GLY A 73 18.28 -3.29 12.03
N SER A 74 17.55 -3.15 10.92
CA SER A 74 16.98 -1.88 10.47
C SER A 74 15.65 -2.08 9.75
N LEU A 75 15.01 -0.99 9.35
CA LEU A 75 13.83 -1.05 8.48
C LEU A 75 14.21 -1.55 7.08
N PRO A 76 13.32 -2.27 6.38
CA PRO A 76 13.56 -2.68 5.00
C PRO A 76 13.77 -1.45 4.11
N ILE A 77 14.67 -1.56 3.13
CA ILE A 77 14.89 -0.50 2.14
C ILE A 77 13.73 -0.59 1.13
N PRO A 78 12.93 0.47 0.93
CA PRO A 78 11.82 0.42 -0.03
C PRO A 78 12.36 0.33 -1.47
N GLU A 79 12.01 -0.75 -2.17
CA GLU A 79 12.36 -0.95 -3.59
C GLU A 79 11.20 -0.51 -4.48
N TYR A 80 9.96 -0.82 -4.08
CA TYR A 80 8.76 -0.43 -4.81
C TYR A 80 7.69 0.08 -3.85
N ILE A 81 6.97 1.11 -4.29
CA ILE A 81 5.80 1.65 -3.60
C ILE A 81 4.65 1.72 -4.61
N GLY A 82 3.55 1.07 -4.28
CA GLY A 82 2.29 1.13 -5.02
C GLY A 82 1.20 1.80 -4.19
N VAL A 83 0.27 2.48 -4.86
CA VAL A 83 -0.89 3.11 -4.20
C VAL A 83 -2.15 2.68 -4.93
N THR A 84 -3.15 2.26 -4.19
CA THR A 84 -4.48 1.83 -4.67
C THR A 84 -5.59 2.54 -3.90
N GLY A 85 -6.84 2.40 -4.34
CA GLY A 85 -7.98 2.87 -3.57
C GLY A 85 -8.01 2.24 -2.17
N ALA A 86 -8.62 2.92 -1.20
CA ALA A 86 -8.83 2.34 0.13
C ALA A 86 -9.80 1.14 0.10
N SER A 87 -10.67 1.05 -0.90
CA SER A 87 -11.57 -0.09 -1.12
C SER A 87 -10.90 -1.28 -1.81
N ASP A 88 -9.77 -1.08 -2.49
CA ASP A 88 -8.99 -2.15 -3.10
C ASP A 88 -8.37 -3.05 -2.01
N GLN A 89 -8.57 -4.36 -2.16
CA GLN A 89 -8.00 -5.38 -1.26
C GLN A 89 -6.65 -5.87 -1.73
#